data_AF-A0A7G6X5T2-F1
#
_entry.id   AF-A0A7G6X5T2-F1
#
_cell.length_a   1.000
_cell.length_b   1.000
_cell.length_c   1.000
_cell.angle_alpha   90.00
_cell.angle_beta   90.00
_cell.angle_gamma   90.00
#
_symmetry.space_group_name_H-M   'P 1'
#
loop_
_entity.id
_entity.type
_entity.pdbx_description
1 polymer ?
#
loop_
_entity_poly.entity_id
_entity_poly.type
_entity_poly.pdbx_seq_one_letter_code
_entity_poly.pdbx_strand_id
1 'polypeptide(L)'
;MRSLASIVLAFEALLLALVTPVMISVADVKASTAIPLCLGLAVLAIVAAGLLRNQVGYILGWVIQVAAVGLGFVVPVMFVLGLAFAAFWVMAFVLGKRIDEAKKAQQAQAG
;
A
#
# COMPACT_ATOMS: atom_id res chain seq x y z
N MET A 1 -12.28 -2.42 -9.23
CA MET A 1 -10.92 -1.84 -9.33
C MET A 1 -10.52 -1.20 -8.01
N ARG A 2 -11.18 -0.11 -7.59
CA ARG A 2 -10.77 0.68 -6.41
C ARG A 2 -10.92 -0.04 -5.07
N SER A 3 -12.00 -0.82 -4.89
CA SER A 3 -12.30 -1.46 -3.60
C SER A 3 -11.21 -2.43 -3.12
N LEU A 4 -10.65 -3.26 -4.01
CA LEU A 4 -9.58 -4.19 -3.62
C LEU A 4 -8.29 -3.44 -3.25
N ALA A 5 -7.87 -2.49 -4.09
CA ALA A 5 -6.68 -1.68 -3.83
C ALA A 5 -6.82 -0.82 -2.57
N SER A 6 -8.01 -0.27 -2.31
CA SER A 6 -8.26 0.51 -1.09
C SER A 6 -8.23 -0.35 0.16
N ILE A 7 -8.73 -1.59 0.08
CA ILE A 7 -8.66 -2.55 1.19
C ILE A 7 -7.20 -2.88 1.51
N VAL A 8 -6.38 -3.17 0.49
CA VAL A 8 -4.95 -3.44 0.68
C VAL A 8 -4.27 -2.28 1.40
N LEU A 9 -4.44 -1.04 0.91
CA LEU A 9 -3.85 0.14 1.56
C LEU A 9 -4.38 0.41 2.97
N ALA A 10 -5.66 0.14 3.23
CA ALA A 10 -6.24 0.33 4.56
C ALA A 10 -5.66 -0.65 5.59
N PHE A 11 -5.53 -1.93 5.22
CA PHE A 11 -4.88 -2.93 6.08
C PHE A 11 -3.38 -2.66 6.22
N GLU A 12 -2.73 -2.18 5.17
CA GLU A 12 -1.31 -1.78 5.21
C GLU A 12 -1.08 -0.60 6.15
N ALA A 13 -1.98 0.39 6.14
CA ALA A 13 -1.94 1.51 7.07
C ALA A 13 -2.01 1.04 8.53
N LEU A 14 -2.89 0.08 8.82
CA LEU A 14 -2.99 -0.54 10.14
C LEU A 14 -1.70 -1.30 10.50
N LEU A 15 -1.13 -2.03 9.53
CA LEU A 15 0.13 -2.74 9.71
C LEU A 15 1.30 -1.79 10.03
N LEU A 16 1.41 -0.71 9.27
CA LEU A 16 2.42 0.34 9.46
C LEU A 16 2.27 1.01 10.83
N ALA A 17 1.03 1.27 11.27
CA ALA A 17 0.78 1.76 12.62
C ALA A 17 1.25 0.77 13.70
N LEU A 18 0.94 -0.52 13.56
CA LEU A 18 1.35 -1.59 14.49
C LEU A 18 2.84 -1.88 14.46
N VAL A 19 3.54 -1.57 13.37
CA VAL A 19 5.00 -1.67 13.25
C VAL A 19 5.72 -0.62 14.07
N THR A 20 5.10 0.55 14.29
CA THR A 20 5.70 1.64 15.07
C THR A 20 6.21 1.18 16.44
N PRO A 21 5.43 0.50 17.31
CA PRO A 21 5.95 0.00 18.58
C PRO A 21 7.00 -1.10 18.40
N VAL A 22 6.93 -1.92 17.34
CA VAL A 22 7.97 -2.94 17.05
C VAL A 22 9.30 -2.27 16.73
N MET A 23 9.30 -1.20 15.93
CA MET A 23 10.50 -0.41 15.65
C MET A 23 11.12 0.19 16.92
N ILE A 24 10.29 0.65 17.84
CA ILE A 24 10.75 1.30 19.08
C ILE A 24 11.26 0.27 20.09
N SER A 25 10.46 -0.77 20.36
CA SER A 25 10.72 -1.71 21.45
C SER A 25 11.59 -2.90 21.07
N VAL A 26 11.65 -3.27 19.79
CA VAL A 26 12.40 -4.45 19.32
C VAL A 26 13.62 -4.05 18.51
N ALA A 27 13.50 -3.07 17.62
CA ALA A 27 14.60 -2.61 16.77
C ALA A 27 15.42 -1.45 17.38
N ASP A 28 15.09 -1.03 18.61
CA ASP A 28 15.75 0.06 19.36
C ASP A 28 15.86 1.38 18.56
N VAL A 29 14.91 1.64 17.67
CA VAL A 29 14.86 2.87 16.89
C VAL A 29 14.23 3.98 17.73
N LYS A 30 14.89 5.15 17.75
CA LYS A 30 14.38 6.34 18.44
C LYS A 30 12.92 6.62 18.03
N ALA A 31 12.05 6.86 19.02
CA ALA A 31 10.66 7.19 18.79
C ALA A 31 10.48 8.42 17.88
N SER A 32 11.40 9.40 17.97
CA SER A 32 11.42 10.59 17.11
C SER A 32 11.61 10.28 15.62
N THR A 33 12.14 9.10 15.27
CA THR A 33 12.28 8.64 13.88
C THR A 33 11.20 7.62 13.52
N ALA A 34 10.91 6.66 14.41
CA ALA A 34 9.95 5.59 14.16
C ALA A 34 8.52 6.11 13.95
N ILE A 35 8.07 7.03 14.82
CA ILE A 35 6.71 7.58 14.78
C ILE A 35 6.43 8.31 13.45
N PRO A 36 7.20 9.34 13.04
CA PRO A 36 6.90 10.04 11.80
C PRO A 36 7.07 9.16 10.56
N LEU A 37 8.00 8.20 10.58
CA LEU A 37 8.18 7.28 9.46
C LEU A 37 6.97 6.35 9.29
N CYS A 38 6.64 5.58 10.32
CA CYS A 38 5.59 4.57 10.24
C CYS A 38 4.19 5.17 10.20
N LEU A 39 3.89 6.14 11.08
CA LEU A 39 2.58 6.79 11.06
C LEU A 39 2.42 7.72 9.86
N GLY A 40 3.50 8.35 9.40
CA GLY A 40 3.49 9.13 8.16
C GLY A 40 3.14 8.25 6.95
N LEU A 41 3.77 7.07 6.83
CA LEU A 41 3.42 6.10 5.79
C LEU A 41 1.99 5.56 5.95
N ALA A 42 1.52 5.31 7.17
CA ALA A 42 0.16 4.87 7.42
C ALA A 42 -0.89 5.90 6.97
N VAL A 43 -0.68 7.18 7.32
CA VAL A 43 -1.53 8.28 6.86
C VAL A 43 -1.47 8.40 5.34
N LEU A 44 -0.27 8.30 4.75
CA LEU A 44 -0.09 8.34 3.31
C LEU A 44 -0.87 7.21 2.61
N ALA A 45 -0.91 6.01 3.21
CA ALA A 45 -1.69 4.89 2.69
C ALA A 45 -3.19 5.14 2.73
N ILE A 46 -3.72 5.75 3.80
CA ILE A 46 -5.12 6.17 3.88
C ILE A 46 -5.44 7.22 2.81
N VAL A 47 -4.56 8.22 2.66
CA VAL A 47 -4.70 9.26 1.63
C VAL A 47 -4.65 8.67 0.23
N ALA A 48 -3.71 7.77 -0.04
CA ALA A 48 -3.60 7.06 -1.32
C ALA A 48 -4.87 6.25 -1.61
N ALA A 49 -5.45 5.59 -0.60
CA ALA A 49 -6.70 4.86 -0.74
C ALA A 49 -7.88 5.77 -1.15
N GLY A 50 -7.98 6.96 -0.56
CA GLY A 50 -8.96 7.98 -0.97
C GLY A 50 -8.70 8.55 -2.38
N LEU A 51 -7.43 8.62 -2.78
CA LEU A 51 -6.99 9.15 -4.07
C LEU A 51 -6.94 8.12 -5.22
N LEU A 52 -7.33 6.87 -4.99
CA LEU A 52 -7.45 5.82 -6.03
C LEU A 52 -8.45 6.18 -7.16
N ARG A 53 -9.15 7.33 -7.04
CA ARG A 53 -9.89 7.94 -8.14
C ARG A 53 -8.99 8.37 -9.29
N ASN A 54 -7.76 8.79 -9.00
CA ASN A 54 -6.82 9.38 -9.94
C ASN A 54 -5.56 8.51 -10.08
N GLN A 55 -4.80 8.70 -11.17
CA GLN A 55 -3.52 8.01 -11.40
C GLN A 55 -2.53 8.21 -10.23
N VAL A 56 -2.59 9.37 -9.58
CA VAL A 56 -1.75 9.73 -8.42
C VAL A 56 -1.90 8.74 -7.26
N GLY A 57 -3.11 8.24 -6.98
CA GLY A 57 -3.33 7.26 -5.91
C GLY A 57 -2.60 5.93 -6.16
N TYR A 58 -2.49 5.52 -7.43
CA TYR A 58 -1.75 4.31 -7.78
C TYR A 58 -0.23 4.49 -7.67
N ILE A 59 0.28 5.67 -8.06
CA ILE A 59 1.71 6.00 -7.89
C ILE A 59 2.08 6.01 -6.40
N LEU A 60 1.26 6.68 -5.58
CA LEU A 60 1.42 6.69 -4.13
C LEU A 60 1.41 5.28 -3.54
N GLY A 61 0.47 4.43 -3.96
CA GLY A 61 0.42 3.05 -3.49
C GLY A 61 1.70 2.27 -3.80
N TRP A 62 2.28 2.42 -4.99
CA TRP A 62 3.57 1.81 -5.31
C TRP A 62 4.71 2.33 -4.43
N VAL A 63 4.75 3.64 -4.17
CA VAL A 63 5.73 4.24 -3.25
C VAL A 63 5.61 3.64 -1.85
N ILE A 64 4.38 3.47 -1.36
CA ILE A 64 4.09 2.86 -0.06
C ILE A 64 4.55 1.39 -0.03
N GLN A 65 4.30 0.61 -1.09
CA GLN A 65 4.76 -0.79 -1.14
C GLN A 65 6.29 -0.89 -1.04
N VAL A 66 7.01 -0.06 -1.80
CA VAL A 66 8.48 -0.04 -1.77
C VAL A 66 8.98 0.39 -0.38
N ALA A 67 8.34 1.38 0.22
CA ALA A 67 8.68 1.83 1.58
C ALA A 67 8.41 0.74 2.62
N ALA A 68 7.27 0.03 2.54
CA ALA A 68 6.89 -1.05 3.44
C ALA A 68 7.87 -2.23 3.35
N VAL A 69 8.25 -2.64 2.14
CA VAL A 69 9.30 -3.67 1.95
C VAL A 69 10.65 -3.16 2.45
N GLY A 70 10.97 -1.89 2.23
CA GLY A 70 12.19 -1.24 2.73
C GLY A 70 12.28 -1.21 4.26
N LEU A 71 11.15 -1.12 4.97
CA LEU A 71 11.15 -1.29 6.43
C LEU A 71 11.65 -2.66 6.88
N GLY A 72 11.67 -3.66 5.99
CA GLY A 72 12.31 -4.97 6.20
C GLY A 72 13.75 -4.89 6.67
N PHE A 73 14.51 -3.88 6.22
CA PHE A 73 15.90 -3.71 6.65
C PHE A 73 16.04 -3.33 8.13
N VAL A 74 15.00 -2.75 8.71
CA VAL A 74 14.96 -2.36 10.13
C VAL A 74 14.22 -3.42 10.95
N VAL A 75 13.10 -3.92 10.41
CA VAL A 75 12.23 -4.90 11.04
C VAL A 75 12.10 -6.10 10.08
N PRO A 76 12.94 -7.15 10.20
CA PRO A 76 13.02 -8.22 9.19
C PRO A 76 11.69 -8.89 8.81
N VAL A 77 10.73 -8.99 9.75
CA VAL A 77 9.39 -9.54 9.46
C VAL A 77 8.60 -8.70 8.45
N MET A 78 8.94 -7.42 8.26
CA MET A 78 8.37 -6.56 7.22
C MET A 78 8.76 -6.98 5.81
N PHE A 79 9.81 -7.77 5.59
CA PHE A 79 10.02 -8.36 4.27
C PHE A 79 8.87 -9.29 3.91
N VAL A 80 8.44 -10.14 4.84
CA VAL A 80 7.33 -11.07 4.61
C VAL A 80 6.02 -10.29 4.47
N LEU A 81 5.74 -9.39 5.42
CA LEU A 81 4.49 -8.65 5.45
C LEU A 81 4.40 -7.64 4.29
N GLY A 82 5.44 -6.84 4.06
CA GLY A 82 5.52 -5.90 2.95
C GLY A 82 5.44 -6.59 1.58
N LEU A 83 6.11 -7.72 1.37
CA LEU A 83 5.98 -8.47 0.11
C LEU A 83 4.57 -9.06 -0.07
N ALA A 84 3.93 -9.51 1.01
CA ALA A 84 2.55 -10.00 0.94
C ALA A 84 1.58 -8.89 0.51
N PHE A 85 1.69 -7.70 1.11
CA PHE A 85 0.90 -6.53 0.70
C PHE A 85 1.22 -6.08 -0.72
N ALA A 86 2.49 -6.09 -1.12
CA ALA A 86 2.90 -5.77 -2.48
C ALA A 86 2.30 -6.76 -3.49
N ALA A 87 2.27 -8.05 -3.16
CA ALA A 87 1.62 -9.06 -4.00
C ALA A 87 0.11 -8.81 -4.12
N PHE A 88 -0.58 -8.51 -3.02
CA PHE A 88 -2.00 -8.15 -3.05
C PHE A 88 -2.25 -6.88 -3.86
N TRP A 89 -1.38 -5.89 -3.74
CA TRP A 89 -1.42 -4.65 -4.50
C TRP A 89 -1.28 -4.90 -6.01
N VAL A 90 -0.26 -5.67 -6.43
CA VAL A 90 -0.05 -6.02 -7.84
C VAL A 90 -1.26 -6.77 -8.38
N MET A 91 -1.81 -7.73 -7.64
CA MET A 91 -3.01 -8.45 -8.07
C MET A 91 -4.22 -7.52 -8.23
N ALA A 92 -4.45 -6.59 -7.29
CA ALA A 92 -5.51 -5.61 -7.38
C ALA A 92 -5.33 -4.69 -8.60
N PHE A 93 -4.09 -4.30 -8.91
CA PHE A 93 -3.75 -3.48 -10.07
C PHE A 93 -3.97 -4.21 -11.40
N VAL A 94 -3.43 -5.43 -11.55
CA VAL A 94 -3.56 -6.24 -12.76
C VAL A 94 -5.03 -6.57 -13.04
N LEU A 95 -5.77 -7.02 -12.02
CA LEU A 95 -7.20 -7.30 -12.16
C LEU A 95 -7.98 -6.03 -12.50
N GLY A 96 -7.57 -4.88 -11.95
CA GLY A 96 -8.11 -3.58 -12.29
C GLY A 96 -8.00 -3.26 -13.78
N LYS A 97 -6.79 -3.40 -14.34
CA LYS A 97 -6.53 -3.16 -15.77
C LYS A 97 -7.32 -4.09 -16.68
N ARG A 98 -7.41 -5.39 -16.35
CA ARG A 98 -8.18 -6.36 -17.15
C ARG A 98 -9.68 -6.01 -17.20
N ILE A 99 -10.24 -5.53 -16.10
CA ILE A 99 -11.66 -5.10 -16.05
C ILE A 99 -11.85 -3.81 -16.86
N ASP A 100 -10.92 -2.86 -16.77
CA ASP A 100 -10.96 -1.63 -17.56
C ASP A 100 -10.89 -1.92 -19.08
N GLU A 101 -10.02 -2.83 -19.50
CA GLU A 101 -9.89 -3.26 -20.89
C GLU A 101 -11.17 -3.95 -21.39
N ALA A 102 -11.76 -4.85 -20.59
CA ALA A 102 -13.02 -5.51 -20.94
C ALA A 102 -14.18 -4.51 -21.10
N LYS A 103 -14.26 -3.49 -20.23
CA LYS A 103 -15.29 -2.44 -20.33
C LYS A 103 -15.14 -1.59 -21.59
N LYS A 104 -13.90 -1.23 -21.95
CA LYS A 104 -13.61 -0.47 -23.18
C LYS A 104 -13.99 -1.26 -24.43
N ALA A 105 -13.71 -2.57 -24.46
CA ALA A 105 -14.07 -3.44 -25.57
C ALA A 105 -15.60 -3.55 -25.77
N GLN A 106 -16.37 -3.62 -24.68
CA GLN A 106 -17.84 -3.64 -24.75
C GLN A 106 -18.41 -2.31 -25.26
N GLN A 107 -17.85 -1.17 -24.84
CA GLN A 107 -18.28 0.16 -25.32
C GLN A 107 -18.00 0.35 -26.82
N ALA A 108 -16.90 -0.20 -27.35
CA ALA A 108 -16.57 -0.16 -28.77
C ALA A 108 -17.45 -1.07 -29.65
N GLN A 109 -18.15 -2.05 -29.07
CA GLN A 109 -19.10 -2.91 -29.78
C GLN A 109 -20.54 -2.39 -29.72
N ALA A 110 -20.84 -1.45 -28.82
CA ALA A 110 -22.16 -0.90 -28.60
C ALA A 110 -22.39 0.47 -29.27
N GLY A 111 -21.39 1.00 -30.00
CA GLY A 111 -21.48 2.18 -30.85
C GLY A 111 -21.17 1.84 -32.29
#